data_AF-A0A7K3XJH3-F1
#
_entry.id   AF-A0A7K3XJH3-F1
#
_cell.length_a   1.000
_cell.length_b   1.000
_cell.length_c   1.000
_cell.angle_alpha   90.00
_cell.angle_beta   90.00
_cell.angle_gamma   90.00
#
_symmetry.space_group_name_H-M   'P 1'
#
loop_
_entity.id
_entity.type
_entity.pdbx_description
1 polymer ?
#
loop_
_entity_poly.entity_id
_entity_poly.type
_entity_poly.pdbx_seq_one_letter_code
_entity_poly.pdbx_strand_id
1 'polypeptide(L)'
;RASVNCNETDTVMVPAACLSSAACPYHVKIHLDANRQYLVNAACYPQDQIVNENWFILPPAMEYYYRKNHPGYRALPVWLPGARQSNEIQMVELIYPDDRLMVYLPKGNLGEKGIVILQAAHRRAGATLFWHLDELFLGSTKDIHQMAASPSPGNHKLLIVDELGNSSTRYFKVVE
;
A
#
# COMPACT_ATOMS: atom_id res chain seq x y z
N ARG A 1 18.94 -6.34 8.86
CA ARG A 1 19.60 -7.64 8.57
C ARG A 1 18.89 -8.37 7.43
N ALA A 2 19.56 -9.26 6.70
CA ALA A 2 18.87 -10.15 5.74
C ALA A 2 17.92 -11.12 6.47
N SER A 3 16.78 -11.45 5.85
CA SER A 3 15.86 -12.48 6.33
C SER A 3 16.13 -13.82 5.63
N VAL A 4 15.49 -14.89 6.08
CA VAL A 4 15.57 -16.22 5.44
C VAL A 4 15.02 -16.25 4.00
N ASN A 5 14.26 -15.23 3.62
CA ASN A 5 13.69 -15.10 2.28
C ASN A 5 14.54 -14.21 1.35
N CYS A 6 15.63 -13.62 1.84
CA CYS A 6 16.55 -12.86 1.00
C CYS A 6 17.41 -13.84 0.19
N ASN A 7 17.23 -13.85 -1.14
CA ASN A 7 18.00 -14.75 -2.02
C ASN A 7 19.46 -14.31 -2.15
N GLU A 8 19.67 -12.99 -2.25
CA GLU A 8 20.99 -12.38 -2.36
C GLU A 8 21.34 -11.73 -1.03
N THR A 9 22.44 -12.17 -0.43
CA THR A 9 22.91 -11.67 0.86
C THR A 9 24.39 -11.36 0.79
N ASP A 10 24.79 -10.32 1.49
CA ASP A 10 26.18 -9.87 1.59
C ASP A 10 26.52 -9.55 3.05
N THR A 11 27.80 -9.48 3.35
CA THR A 11 28.34 -9.19 4.68
C THR A 11 28.99 -7.83 4.72
N VAL A 12 28.64 -7.04 5.74
CA VAL A 12 29.27 -5.74 6.01
C VAL A 12 29.68 -5.65 7.47
N MET A 13 30.80 -4.97 7.72
CA MET A 13 31.26 -4.70 9.09
C MET A 13 30.30 -3.72 9.76
N VAL A 14 29.73 -4.13 10.89
CA VAL A 14 28.81 -3.30 11.67
C VAL A 14 29.18 -3.33 13.16
N PRO A 15 28.89 -2.26 13.92
CA PRO A 15 28.97 -2.28 15.37
C PRO A 15 28.07 -3.36 15.98
N ALA A 16 28.43 -3.89 17.14
CA ALA A 16 27.63 -4.91 17.85
C ALA A 16 26.17 -4.49 18.10
N ALA A 17 25.94 -3.20 18.33
CA ALA A 17 24.59 -2.63 18.49
C ALA A 17 23.67 -2.86 17.28
N CYS A 18 24.22 -3.01 16.06
CA CYS A 18 23.44 -3.23 14.85
C CYS A 18 22.89 -4.66 14.73
N LEU A 19 23.35 -5.61 15.56
CA LEU A 19 22.87 -6.99 15.55
C LEU A 19 21.39 -7.11 15.99
N SER A 20 20.88 -6.14 16.72
CA SER A 20 19.47 -6.04 17.14
C SER A 20 18.54 -5.47 16.05
N SER A 21 19.09 -5.04 14.90
CA SER A 21 18.27 -4.54 13.80
C SER A 21 17.33 -5.61 13.25
N ALA A 22 16.11 -5.20 12.88
CA ALA A 22 15.12 -6.09 12.30
C ALA A 22 15.64 -6.77 11.02
N ALA A 23 15.16 -7.99 10.78
CA ALA A 23 15.35 -8.68 9.51
C ALA A 23 14.59 -7.95 8.39
N CYS A 24 14.98 -8.20 7.13
CA CYS A 24 14.39 -7.57 5.96
C CYS A 24 12.87 -7.83 5.92
N PRO A 25 12.02 -6.79 5.95
CA PRO A 25 10.57 -6.95 5.90
C PRO A 25 10.04 -7.11 4.47
N TYR A 26 10.88 -6.87 3.45
CA TYR A 26 10.45 -6.77 2.06
C TYR A 26 10.58 -8.09 1.29
N HIS A 27 11.39 -9.04 1.74
CA HIS A 27 11.46 -10.36 1.12
C HIS A 27 10.51 -11.31 1.84
N VAL A 28 9.46 -11.71 1.14
CA VAL A 28 8.41 -12.61 1.66
C VAL A 28 8.30 -13.85 0.80
N LYS A 29 7.77 -14.93 1.35
CA LYS A 29 7.43 -16.13 0.58
C LYS A 29 6.02 -15.97 0.03
N ILE A 30 5.87 -16.12 -1.29
CA ILE A 30 4.58 -16.12 -1.96
C ILE A 30 4.27 -17.50 -2.55
N HIS A 31 2.98 -17.71 -2.82
CA HIS A 31 2.45 -18.96 -3.35
C HIS A 31 1.87 -18.70 -4.74
N LEU A 32 2.42 -19.38 -5.74
CA LEU A 32 2.08 -19.22 -7.15
C LEU A 32 1.48 -20.51 -7.72
N ASP A 33 0.68 -20.37 -8.77
CA ASP A 33 0.23 -21.51 -9.57
C ASP A 33 1.42 -22.17 -10.31
N ALA A 34 1.16 -23.33 -10.92
CA ALA A 34 2.20 -24.11 -11.61
C ALA A 34 2.89 -23.32 -12.74
N ASN A 35 2.18 -22.37 -13.38
CA ASN A 35 2.72 -21.52 -14.45
C ASN A 35 3.34 -20.21 -13.95
N ARG A 36 3.30 -19.94 -12.64
CA ARG A 36 3.82 -18.72 -12.00
C ARG A 36 3.19 -17.41 -12.50
N GLN A 37 1.92 -17.47 -12.88
CA GLN A 37 1.15 -16.33 -13.39
C GLN A 37 0.26 -15.69 -12.33
N TYR A 38 -0.21 -16.49 -11.36
CA TYR A 38 -1.22 -16.07 -10.38
C TYR A 38 -0.80 -16.40 -8.96
N LEU A 39 -1.15 -15.52 -8.02
CA LEU A 39 -1.12 -15.86 -6.60
C LEU A 39 -2.25 -16.82 -6.27
N VAL A 40 -1.91 -17.84 -5.49
CA VAL A 40 -2.84 -18.90 -5.06
C VAL A 40 -2.69 -19.17 -3.57
N ASN A 41 -3.64 -19.93 -3.03
CA ASN A 41 -3.54 -20.52 -1.70
C ASN A 41 -4.16 -21.92 -1.72
N ALA A 42 -4.00 -22.66 -0.63
CA ALA A 42 -4.51 -24.04 -0.52
C ALA A 42 -6.05 -24.14 -0.60
N ALA A 43 -6.79 -23.02 -0.47
CA ALA A 43 -8.24 -23.01 -0.62
C ALA A 43 -8.70 -22.91 -2.08
N CYS A 44 -7.86 -22.41 -2.99
CA CYS A 44 -8.23 -22.19 -4.39
C CYS A 44 -7.36 -22.97 -5.40
N TYR A 45 -6.31 -23.67 -4.96
CA TYR A 45 -5.39 -24.37 -5.86
C TYR A 45 -4.83 -25.66 -5.21
N PRO A 46 -4.60 -26.74 -5.97
CA PRO A 46 -4.06 -28.00 -5.44
C PRO A 46 -2.71 -27.79 -4.76
N GLN A 47 -2.60 -28.20 -3.49
CA GLN A 47 -1.43 -27.92 -2.65
C GLN A 47 -0.12 -28.51 -3.20
N ASP A 48 -0.20 -29.67 -3.85
CA ASP A 48 0.91 -30.36 -4.51
C ASP A 48 1.42 -29.63 -5.76
N GLN A 49 0.64 -28.69 -6.31
CA GLN A 49 0.99 -27.91 -7.48
C GLN A 49 1.39 -26.46 -7.15
N ILE A 50 1.36 -26.06 -5.87
CA ILE A 50 1.74 -24.71 -5.44
C ILE A 50 3.26 -24.53 -5.54
N VAL A 51 3.68 -23.52 -6.28
CA VAL A 51 5.08 -23.10 -6.36
C VAL A 51 5.36 -22.02 -5.32
N ASN A 52 6.30 -22.29 -4.42
CA ASN A 52 6.72 -21.34 -3.40
C ASN A 52 7.93 -20.55 -3.90
N GLU A 53 7.84 -19.22 -3.94
CA GLU A 53 8.94 -18.36 -4.38
C GLU A 53 9.19 -17.25 -3.36
N ASN A 54 10.47 -16.92 -3.14
CA ASN A 54 10.84 -15.72 -2.39
C ASN A 54 10.68 -14.51 -3.29
N TRP A 55 9.88 -13.54 -2.86
CA TRP A 55 9.51 -12.36 -3.63
C TRP A 55 9.89 -11.08 -2.91
N PHE A 56 10.44 -10.13 -3.66
CA PHE A 56 10.71 -8.78 -3.16
C PHE A 56 9.47 -7.91 -3.34
N ILE A 57 8.88 -7.50 -2.23
CA ILE A 57 7.65 -6.72 -2.20
C ILE A 57 7.81 -5.47 -1.35
N LEU A 58 7.42 -4.33 -1.92
CA LEU A 58 7.41 -3.05 -1.22
C LEU A 58 5.97 -2.69 -0.85
N PRO A 59 5.73 -2.01 0.29
CA PRO A 59 4.42 -1.42 0.58
C PRO A 59 3.91 -0.56 -0.59
N PRO A 60 2.58 -0.52 -0.85
CA PRO A 60 2.03 0.10 -2.07
C PRO A 60 2.52 1.53 -2.32
N ALA A 61 2.66 2.37 -1.28
CA ALA A 61 3.17 3.72 -1.40
C ALA A 61 4.63 3.74 -1.89
N MET A 62 5.50 2.94 -1.28
CA MET A 62 6.90 2.82 -1.70
C MET A 62 7.01 2.26 -3.11
N GLU A 63 6.25 1.20 -3.41
CA GLU A 63 6.23 0.52 -4.69
C GLU A 63 5.83 1.46 -5.85
N TYR A 64 4.82 2.31 -5.62
CA TYR A 64 4.35 3.32 -6.58
C TYR A 64 5.48 4.28 -7.02
N TYR A 65 6.32 4.72 -6.08
CA TYR A 65 7.46 5.58 -6.39
C TYR A 65 8.65 4.79 -6.93
N TYR A 66 8.94 3.62 -6.33
CA TYR A 66 10.09 2.80 -6.67
C TYR A 66 10.07 2.31 -8.12
N ARG A 67 8.91 1.83 -8.59
CA ARG A 67 8.73 1.32 -9.97
C ARG A 67 9.06 2.34 -11.06
N LYS A 68 8.91 3.64 -10.79
CA LYS A 68 9.18 4.71 -11.78
C LYS A 68 10.65 4.75 -12.22
N ASN A 69 11.56 4.37 -11.33
CA ASN A 69 13.01 4.40 -11.58
C ASN A 69 13.63 3.00 -11.66
N HIS A 70 12.84 1.93 -11.51
CA HIS A 70 13.32 0.55 -11.49
C HIS A 70 12.47 -0.33 -12.43
N PRO A 71 12.73 -0.29 -13.75
CA PRO A 71 11.97 -1.09 -14.73
C PRO A 71 12.05 -2.60 -14.50
N GLY A 72 13.13 -3.08 -13.88
CA GLY A 72 13.32 -4.50 -13.53
C GLY A 72 12.53 -4.95 -12.29
N TYR A 73 11.82 -4.05 -11.62
CA TYR A 73 11.02 -4.41 -10.45
C TYR A 73 9.84 -5.30 -10.84
N ARG A 74 9.80 -6.52 -10.28
CA ARG A 74 8.72 -7.48 -10.53
C ARG A 74 7.54 -7.19 -9.59
N ALA A 75 6.50 -6.58 -10.14
CA ALA A 75 5.21 -6.41 -9.48
C ALA A 75 4.70 -7.74 -8.90
N LEU A 76 4.06 -7.68 -7.73
CA LEU A 76 3.35 -8.85 -7.21
C LEU A 76 2.30 -9.31 -8.24
N PRO A 77 2.27 -10.61 -8.62
CA PRO A 77 1.25 -11.14 -9.51
C PRO A 77 -0.16 -10.95 -8.94
N VAL A 78 -1.15 -10.92 -9.83
CA VAL A 78 -2.55 -10.84 -9.39
C VAL A 78 -3.00 -12.18 -8.81
N TRP A 79 -3.96 -12.13 -7.90
CA TRP A 79 -4.62 -13.35 -7.42
C TRP A 79 -5.33 -14.07 -8.55
N LEU A 80 -5.32 -15.41 -8.48
CA LEU A 80 -6.09 -16.25 -9.38
C LEU A 80 -7.57 -15.81 -9.36
N PRO A 81 -8.23 -15.63 -10.52
CA PRO A 81 -9.62 -15.19 -10.56
C PRO A 81 -10.52 -16.09 -9.69
N GLY A 82 -11.29 -15.48 -8.80
CA GLY A 82 -12.16 -16.20 -7.85
C GLY A 82 -11.46 -16.68 -6.58
N ALA A 83 -10.13 -16.57 -6.47
CA ALA A 83 -9.42 -16.85 -5.23
C ALA A 83 -9.65 -15.74 -4.20
N ARG A 84 -9.80 -16.14 -2.93
CA ARG A 84 -9.83 -15.21 -1.82
C ARG A 84 -8.42 -14.67 -1.57
N GLN A 85 -8.29 -13.35 -1.57
CA GLN A 85 -7.02 -12.68 -1.29
C GLN A 85 -6.61 -12.90 0.17
N SER A 86 -5.31 -13.07 0.41
CA SER A 86 -4.76 -13.08 1.76
C SER A 86 -4.71 -11.65 2.32
N ASN A 87 -5.15 -11.49 3.57
CA ASN A 87 -5.05 -10.22 4.31
C ASN A 87 -3.61 -9.85 4.69
N GLU A 88 -2.66 -10.77 4.56
CA GLU A 88 -1.25 -10.55 4.91
C GLU A 88 -0.55 -9.58 3.95
N ILE A 89 -1.07 -9.46 2.73
CA ILE A 89 -0.49 -8.64 1.66
C ILE A 89 -1.30 -7.36 1.53
N GLN A 90 -0.72 -6.25 1.98
CA GLN A 90 -1.37 -4.94 1.88
C GLN A 90 -1.49 -4.50 0.41
N MET A 91 -2.72 -4.38 -0.10
CA MET A 91 -3.00 -4.02 -1.51
C MET A 91 -3.12 -2.51 -1.75
N VAL A 92 -3.59 -1.79 -0.73
CA VAL A 92 -3.88 -0.35 -0.78
C VAL A 92 -3.19 0.36 0.37
N GLU A 93 -2.70 1.57 0.13
CA GLU A 93 -2.05 2.40 1.14
C GLU A 93 -2.32 3.88 0.94
N LEU A 94 -2.66 4.58 2.02
CA LEU A 94 -2.70 6.04 2.03
C LEU A 94 -1.27 6.62 2.00
N ILE A 95 -0.99 7.47 1.02
CA ILE A 95 0.25 8.24 0.91
C ILE A 95 0.13 9.52 1.72
N TYR A 96 -0.97 10.26 1.55
CA TYR A 96 -1.19 11.55 2.20
C TYR A 96 -2.66 11.74 2.60
N PRO A 97 -2.96 12.34 3.77
CA PRO A 97 -2.05 12.90 4.78
C PRO A 97 -1.20 11.83 5.48
N ASP A 98 -0.09 12.21 6.12
CA ASP A 98 0.69 11.31 6.99
C ASP A 98 0.04 11.26 8.38
N ASP A 99 0.19 10.15 9.12
CA ASP A 99 -0.46 9.95 10.42
C ASP A 99 0.12 10.86 11.53
N ARG A 100 1.31 11.43 11.31
CA ARG A 100 2.00 12.35 12.23
C ARG A 100 1.91 13.82 11.84
N LEU A 101 1.31 14.15 10.70
CA LEU A 101 1.29 15.51 10.18
C LEU A 101 -0.03 16.23 10.50
N MET A 102 0.10 17.47 10.98
CA MET A 102 -1.00 18.43 10.97
C MET A 102 -1.12 19.01 9.56
N VAL A 103 -2.32 18.93 8.98
CA VAL A 103 -2.62 19.48 7.66
C VAL A 103 -3.01 20.94 7.83
N TYR A 104 -2.18 21.84 7.32
CA TYR A 104 -2.46 23.27 7.32
C TYR A 104 -3.31 23.65 6.09
N LEU A 105 -4.50 24.19 6.31
CA LEU A 105 -5.38 24.67 5.25
C LEU A 105 -5.52 26.20 5.32
N PRO A 106 -4.72 26.96 4.55
CA PRO A 106 -4.84 28.42 4.55
C PRO A 106 -6.23 28.82 4.04
N LYS A 107 -6.86 29.77 4.73
CA LYS A 107 -8.03 30.46 4.20
C LYS A 107 -7.58 31.52 3.21
N GLY A 108 -8.22 31.56 2.05
CA GLY A 108 -8.02 32.66 1.10
C GLY A 108 -8.50 33.99 1.71
N ASN A 109 -8.01 35.11 1.18
CA ASN A 109 -8.38 36.47 1.62
C ASN A 109 -9.89 36.77 1.54
N LEU A 110 -10.65 35.95 0.80
CA LEU A 110 -12.11 36.04 0.60
C LEU A 110 -12.90 34.99 1.40
N GLY A 111 -12.25 34.26 2.32
CA GLY A 111 -12.90 33.23 3.15
C GLY A 111 -13.07 31.86 2.45
N GLU A 112 -12.43 31.66 1.29
CA GLU A 112 -12.44 30.38 0.59
C GLU A 112 -11.76 29.30 1.45
N LYS A 113 -12.39 28.12 1.51
CA LYS A 113 -11.84 26.98 2.25
C LYS A 113 -10.59 26.47 1.54
N GLY A 114 -9.52 26.25 2.29
CA GLY A 114 -8.33 25.57 1.79
C GLY A 114 -8.68 24.18 1.23
N ILE A 115 -7.91 23.74 0.24
CA ILE A 115 -8.04 22.42 -0.38
C ILE A 115 -6.83 21.58 0.00
N VAL A 116 -7.06 20.34 0.41
CA VAL A 116 -6.04 19.31 0.59
C VAL A 116 -6.17 18.27 -0.52
N ILE A 117 -5.04 17.86 -1.10
CA ILE A 117 -4.98 16.74 -2.06
C ILE A 117 -4.62 15.48 -1.30
N LEU A 118 -5.62 14.65 -1.02
CA LEU A 118 -5.46 13.32 -0.47
C LEU A 118 -4.84 12.42 -1.54
N GLN A 119 -3.94 11.52 -1.12
CA GLN A 119 -3.22 10.66 -2.06
C GLN A 119 -3.12 9.23 -1.53
N ALA A 120 -3.27 8.27 -2.43
CA ALA A 120 -3.14 6.85 -2.15
C ALA A 120 -2.38 6.12 -3.25
N ALA A 121 -1.94 4.90 -2.94
CA ALA A 121 -1.38 3.97 -3.90
C ALA A 121 -2.12 2.63 -3.83
N HIS A 122 -2.22 1.99 -4.99
CA HIS A 122 -2.76 0.65 -5.14
C HIS A 122 -1.80 -0.21 -5.96
N ARG A 123 -1.63 -1.49 -5.58
CA ARG A 123 -0.69 -2.40 -6.27
C ARG A 123 -1.14 -2.83 -7.66
N ARG A 124 -2.44 -3.10 -7.77
CA ARG A 124 -3.10 -3.49 -9.03
C ARG A 124 -3.37 -2.24 -9.87
N ALA A 125 -2.89 -2.24 -11.11
CA ALA A 125 -3.24 -1.23 -12.11
C ALA A 125 -4.74 -1.33 -12.48
N GLY A 126 -5.38 -0.20 -12.80
CA GLY A 126 -6.80 -0.17 -13.14
C GLY A 126 -7.74 -0.41 -11.96
N ALA A 127 -7.25 -0.44 -10.73
CA ALA A 127 -8.09 -0.55 -9.54
C ALA A 127 -8.87 0.74 -9.32
N THR A 128 -10.11 0.59 -8.85
CA THR A 128 -10.94 1.71 -8.38
C THR A 128 -10.79 1.84 -6.86
N LEU A 129 -10.57 3.06 -6.36
CA LEU A 129 -10.60 3.38 -4.94
C LEU A 129 -11.78 4.28 -4.61
N PHE A 130 -12.50 3.93 -3.55
CA PHE A 130 -13.61 4.68 -2.99
C PHE A 130 -13.15 5.42 -1.74
N TRP A 131 -13.36 6.74 -1.70
CA TRP A 131 -12.82 7.64 -0.67
C TRP A 131 -13.92 8.05 0.29
N HIS A 132 -13.64 7.95 1.59
CA HIS A 132 -14.54 8.34 2.65
C HIS A 132 -13.82 9.23 3.67
N LEU A 133 -14.44 10.34 4.05
CA LEU A 133 -13.95 11.24 5.07
C LEU A 133 -15.02 11.36 6.16
N ASP A 134 -14.66 10.97 7.39
CA ASP A 134 -15.59 10.93 8.53
C ASP A 134 -16.88 10.18 8.22
N GLU A 135 -16.73 9.01 7.61
CA GLU A 135 -17.83 8.11 7.19
C GLU A 135 -18.68 8.65 6.03
N LEU A 136 -18.36 9.83 5.48
CA LEU A 136 -19.01 10.40 4.30
C LEU A 136 -18.25 10.03 3.02
N PHE A 137 -18.97 9.51 2.03
CA PHE A 137 -18.40 9.21 0.72
C PHE A 137 -18.05 10.50 -0.04
N LEU A 138 -16.79 10.65 -0.44
CA LEU A 138 -16.29 11.78 -1.22
C LEU A 138 -16.34 11.53 -2.73
N GLY A 139 -16.15 10.28 -3.16
CA GLY A 139 -16.06 9.93 -4.57
C GLY A 139 -15.15 8.72 -4.82
N SER A 140 -14.85 8.46 -6.09
CA SER A 140 -13.95 7.38 -6.50
C SER A 140 -12.89 7.86 -7.47
N THR A 141 -11.75 7.17 -7.50
CA THR A 141 -10.66 7.41 -8.44
C THR A 141 -10.19 6.10 -9.06
N LYS A 142 -9.66 6.20 -10.28
CA LYS A 142 -9.09 5.07 -11.02
C LYS A 142 -7.73 5.48 -11.58
N ASP A 143 -6.76 4.57 -11.50
CA ASP A 143 -5.35 4.74 -11.92
C ASP A 143 -4.57 5.83 -11.16
N ILE A 144 -5.02 7.08 -11.21
CA ILE A 144 -4.46 8.21 -10.45
C ILE A 144 -5.29 8.42 -9.20
N HIS A 145 -4.78 7.95 -8.06
CA HIS A 145 -5.48 7.99 -6.79
C HIS A 145 -5.19 9.28 -6.01
N GLN A 146 -5.74 10.38 -6.50
CA GLN A 146 -5.73 11.69 -5.85
C GLN A 146 -7.15 12.24 -5.69
N MET A 147 -7.47 12.77 -4.51
CA MET A 147 -8.80 13.31 -4.20
C MET A 147 -8.67 14.66 -3.52
N ALA A 148 -9.33 15.69 -4.05
CA ALA A 148 -9.40 16.99 -3.40
C ALA A 148 -10.46 16.98 -2.29
N ALA A 149 -10.14 17.55 -1.13
CA ALA A 149 -11.07 17.72 -0.02
C ALA A 149 -10.86 19.07 0.68
N SER A 150 -11.90 19.57 1.34
CA SER A 150 -11.85 20.80 2.16
C SER A 150 -12.45 20.55 3.55
N PRO A 151 -11.83 19.66 4.37
CA PRO A 151 -12.26 19.43 5.74
C PRO A 151 -12.20 20.72 6.57
N SER A 152 -13.10 20.83 7.55
CA SER A 152 -13.00 21.85 8.59
C SER A 152 -11.76 21.63 9.46
N PRO A 153 -11.34 22.60 10.28
CA PRO A 153 -10.33 22.36 11.31
C PRO A 153 -10.84 21.33 12.31
N GLY A 154 -9.98 20.39 12.73
CA GLY A 154 -10.38 19.30 13.61
C GLY A 154 -9.66 17.98 13.32
N ASN A 155 -10.07 16.94 14.03
CA ASN A 155 -9.61 15.58 13.80
C ASN A 155 -10.52 14.91 12.77
N HIS A 156 -9.92 14.21 11.82
CA HIS A 156 -10.61 13.55 10.73
C HIS A 156 -10.14 12.11 10.55
N LYS A 157 -11.02 11.27 10.03
CA LYS A 157 -10.75 9.88 9.63
C LYS A 157 -10.91 9.75 8.12
N LEU A 158 -9.81 9.48 7.43
CA LEU A 158 -9.80 9.12 6.03
C LEU A 158 -9.81 7.60 5.88
N LEU A 159 -10.75 7.07 5.13
CA LEU A 159 -10.84 5.66 4.75
C LEU A 159 -10.85 5.57 3.23
N ILE A 160 -10.02 4.69 2.70
CA ILE A 160 -10.09 4.25 1.31
C ILE A 160 -10.36 2.75 1.26
N VAL A 161 -11.17 2.33 0.30
CA VAL A 161 -11.49 0.92 0.05
C VAL A 161 -11.48 0.63 -1.44
N ASP A 162 -11.03 -0.55 -1.84
CA ASP A 162 -11.06 -1.02 -3.22
C ASP A 162 -12.29 -1.91 -3.53
N GLU A 163 -12.41 -2.33 -4.78
CA GLU A 163 -13.50 -3.19 -5.29
C GLU A 163 -13.55 -4.58 -4.64
N LEU A 164 -12.47 -5.01 -3.98
CA LEU A 164 -12.32 -6.32 -3.35
C LEU A 164 -12.38 -6.24 -1.82
N GLY A 165 -12.65 -5.06 -1.27
CA GLY A 165 -12.75 -4.81 0.17
C GLY A 165 -11.41 -4.57 0.88
N ASN A 166 -10.29 -4.49 0.16
CA ASN A 166 -9.02 -4.05 0.74
C ASN A 166 -9.16 -2.58 1.16
N SER A 167 -8.69 -2.24 2.35
CA SER A 167 -8.87 -0.88 2.89
C SER A 167 -7.63 -0.35 3.60
N SER A 168 -7.53 0.97 3.65
CA SER A 168 -6.52 1.69 4.43
C SER A 168 -7.21 2.86 5.13
N THR A 169 -6.94 3.01 6.43
CA THR A 169 -7.50 4.09 7.26
C THR A 169 -6.38 4.94 7.81
N ARG A 170 -6.61 6.25 7.88
CA ARG A 170 -5.71 7.19 8.53
C ARG A 170 -6.47 8.27 9.29
N TYR A 171 -5.98 8.56 10.48
CA TYR A 171 -6.43 9.70 11.27
C TYR A 171 -5.47 10.86 11.04
N PHE A 172 -6.00 12.05 10.87
CA PHE A 172 -5.19 13.27 10.69
C PHE A 172 -5.90 14.47 11.32
N LYS A 173 -5.13 15.52 11.61
CA LYS A 173 -5.66 16.76 12.17
C LYS A 173 -5.47 17.91 11.20
N VAL A 174 -6.53 18.67 10.98
CA VAL A 174 -6.51 19.91 10.20
C VAL A 174 -6.39 21.09 11.15
N VAL A 175 -5.48 22.00 10.83
CA VAL A 175 -5.21 23.24 11.57
C VAL A 175 -5.31 24.46 10.66
N GLU A 176 -5.65 25.62 11.25
CA GLU A 176 -5.70 26.94 10.59
C GLU A 176 -4.48 27.80 10.87
#